data_AF-A0A0M8ME58-F1
#
_entry.id   AF-A0A0M8ME58-F1
#
_cell.length_a   1.000
_cell.length_b   1.000
_cell.length_c   1.000
_cell.angle_alpha   90.00
_cell.angle_beta   90.00
_cell.angle_gamma   90.00
#
_symmetry.space_group_name_H-M   'P 1'
#
loop_
_entity.id
_entity.type
_entity.pdbx_description
1 polymer ?
#
loop_
_entity_poly.entity_id
_entity_poly.type
_entity_poly.pdbx_seq_one_letter_code
_entity_poly.pdbx_strand_id
1 'polypeptide(L)'
;MLITSHRFSYSIDEWHAIFKLRGINALSIEILPQLKDAKTRKEEILHWLNNTVQVPDFILIDDDKSLNGLPENQKARLLLTSGSLGLTADLAEQFLAKQ
;
A
#
# COMPACT_ATOMS: atom_id res chain seq x y z
N MET A 1 -2.77 6.15 1.62
CA MET A 1 -3.66 5.21 2.33
C MET A 1 -2.82 4.14 3.03
N LEU A 2 -3.16 3.77 4.26
CA LEU A 2 -2.51 2.72 5.05
C LEU A 2 -3.30 1.42 4.93
N ILE A 3 -2.62 0.34 4.57
CA ILE A 3 -3.22 -0.98 4.38
C ILE A 3 -2.67 -2.04 5.33
N THR A 4 -1.57 -1.77 6.03
CA THR A 4 -0.93 -2.70 6.98
C THR A 4 -1.90 -3.25 8.04
N SER A 5 -1.61 -4.45 8.57
CA SER A 5 -2.35 -5.03 9.71
C SER A 5 -2.33 -4.13 10.95
N HIS A 6 -1.28 -3.31 11.09
CA HIS A 6 -1.10 -2.37 12.20
C HIS A 6 -1.74 -1.00 11.96
N ARG A 7 -2.52 -0.81 10.88
CA ARG A 7 -3.04 0.52 10.50
C ARG A 7 -3.93 1.17 11.56
N PHE A 8 -4.54 0.38 12.44
CA PHE A 8 -5.35 0.83 13.58
C PHE A 8 -4.57 0.89 14.91
N SER A 9 -3.29 0.54 14.92
CA SER A 9 -2.46 0.60 16.14
C SER A 9 -2.13 2.03 16.57
N TYR A 10 -2.32 3.01 15.68
CA TYR A 10 -2.04 4.43 15.90
C TYR A 10 -3.15 5.28 15.30
N SER A 11 -3.42 6.43 15.92
CA SER A 11 -4.23 7.52 15.36
C SER A 11 -3.57 8.15 14.14
N ILE A 12 -4.34 8.94 13.37
CA ILE A 12 -3.82 9.65 12.19
C ILE A 12 -2.68 10.61 12.56
N ASP A 13 -2.81 11.33 13.68
CA ASP A 13 -1.76 12.25 14.15
C ASP A 13 -0.47 11.52 14.54
N GLU A 14 -0.59 10.36 15.18
CA GLU A 14 0.55 9.50 15.50
C GLU A 14 1.20 8.95 14.23
N TRP A 15 0.42 8.55 13.23
CA TRP A 15 0.95 8.16 11.92
C TRP A 15 1.69 9.30 11.23
N HIS A 16 1.16 10.52 11.27
CA HIS A 16 1.86 11.70 10.76
C HIS A 16 3.19 11.92 11.49
N ALA A 17 3.23 11.77 12.81
CA ALA A 17 4.47 11.87 13.59
C ALA A 17 5.47 10.78 13.20
N ILE A 18 5.02 9.53 13.08
CA ILE A 18 5.82 8.36 12.65
C ILE A 18 6.44 8.59 11.27
N PHE A 19 5.68 9.10 10.32
CA PHE A 19 6.16 9.40 8.96
C PHE A 19 7.13 10.59 8.96
N LYS A 20 6.81 11.66 9.67
CA LYS A 20 7.68 12.83 9.79
C LYS A 20 9.04 12.48 10.38
N LEU A 21 9.08 11.62 11.40
CA LEU A 21 10.33 11.11 11.99
C LEU A 21 11.20 10.34 10.98
N ARG A 22 10.60 9.78 9.92
CA ARG A 22 11.29 9.07 8.83
C ARG A 22 11.58 9.97 7.61
N GLY A 23 11.35 11.28 7.73
CA GLY A 23 11.51 12.23 6.63
C GLY A 23 10.39 12.16 5.59
N ILE A 24 9.29 11.48 5.87
CA ILE A 24 8.13 11.36 4.99
C ILE A 24 7.11 12.43 5.40
N ASN A 25 6.95 13.46 4.57
CA ASN A 25 5.95 14.50 4.80
C ASN A 25 4.65 14.17 4.05
N ALA A 26 3.81 13.32 4.64
CA ALA A 26 2.52 12.96 4.07
C ALA A 26 1.52 14.12 4.20
N LEU A 27 0.99 14.60 3.07
CA LEU A 27 -0.03 15.66 3.03
C LEU A 27 -1.35 15.21 3.66
N SER A 28 -1.72 13.95 3.43
CA SER A 28 -2.88 13.30 4.04
C SER A 28 -2.57 11.84 4.31
N ILE A 29 -3.20 11.31 5.36
CA ILE A 29 -3.17 9.89 5.69
C ILE A 29 -4.61 9.42 5.80
N GLU A 30 -4.93 8.38 5.04
CA GLU A 30 -6.19 7.67 5.10
C GLU A 30 -5.91 6.24 5.52
N ILE A 31 -6.81 5.62 6.27
CA ILE A 31 -6.71 4.21 6.66
C ILE A 31 -7.72 3.42 5.83
N LEU A 32 -7.28 2.34 5.18
CA LEU A 32 -8.20 1.44 4.50
C LEU A 32 -9.08 0.76 5.56
N PRO A 33 -10.42 0.90 5.52
CA PRO A 33 -11.30 0.24 6.46
C PRO A 33 -11.09 -1.28 6.43
N GLN A 34 -11.25 -1.94 7.58
CA GLN A 34 -11.19 -3.40 7.61
C GLN A 34 -12.45 -3.98 6.97
N LEU A 35 -12.26 -4.86 5.99
CA LEU A 35 -13.34 -5.66 5.44
C LEU A 35 -13.46 -6.93 6.29
N LYS A 36 -14.54 -7.06 7.08
CA LYS A 36 -14.72 -8.17 8.06
C LYS A 36 -14.56 -9.56 7.44
N ASP A 37 -14.98 -9.72 6.18
CA ASP A 37 -14.97 -11.01 5.47
C ASP A 37 -13.70 -11.24 4.64
N ALA A 38 -12.79 -10.24 4.55
CA ALA A 38 -11.54 -10.40 3.84
C ALA A 38 -10.54 -11.22 4.65
N LYS A 39 -10.06 -12.30 4.04
CA LYS A 39 -9.07 -13.21 4.62
C LYS A 39 -7.64 -12.85 4.22
N THR A 40 -7.48 -12.03 3.19
CA THR A 40 -6.16 -11.65 2.66
C THR A 40 -6.10 -10.16 2.32
N ARG A 41 -4.89 -9.58 2.35
CA ARG A 41 -4.67 -8.20 1.90
C ARG A 41 -5.12 -7.99 0.46
N LYS A 42 -4.90 -8.98 -0.40
CA LYS A 42 -5.39 -9.02 -1.78
C LYS A 42 -6.91 -8.77 -1.85
N GLU A 43 -7.69 -9.44 -1.01
CA GLU A 43 -9.16 -9.28 -1.00
C GLU A 43 -9.58 -7.88 -0.55
N GLU A 44 -8.95 -7.34 0.50
CA GLU A 44 -9.20 -5.96 0.96
C GLU A 44 -8.93 -4.94 -0.17
N ILE A 45 -7.79 -5.07 -0.85
CA ILE A 45 -7.39 -4.18 -1.93
C ILE A 45 -8.28 -4.34 -3.16
N LEU A 46 -8.63 -5.56 -3.56
CA LEU A 46 -9.55 -5.78 -4.68
C LEU A 46 -10.93 -5.19 -4.40
N HIS A 47 -11.43 -5.36 -3.18
CA HIS A 47 -12.68 -4.74 -2.77
C HIS A 47 -12.59 -3.22 -2.88
N TRP A 48 -11.52 -2.62 -2.37
CA TRP A 48 -11.30 -1.17 -2.47
C TRP A 48 -11.23 -0.69 -3.92
N LEU A 49 -10.41 -1.34 -4.77
CA LEU A 49 -10.24 -0.98 -6.18
C LEU A 49 -11.56 -1.05 -6.96
N ASN A 50 -12.39 -2.06 -6.70
CA ASN A 50 -13.66 -2.24 -7.41
C ASN A 50 -14.75 -1.26 -6.96
N ASN A 51 -14.66 -0.72 -5.74
CA ASN A 51 -15.66 0.17 -5.17
C ASN A 51 -15.26 1.66 -5.21
N THR A 52 -14.04 1.96 -5.65
CA THR A 52 -13.58 3.35 -5.76
C THR A 52 -13.71 3.81 -7.21
N VAL A 53 -14.52 4.84 -7.46
CA VAL A 53 -14.70 5.44 -8.79
C VAL A 53 -13.36 6.07 -9.19
N GLN A 54 -12.68 5.42 -10.15
CA GLN A 54 -11.43 5.82 -10.80
C GLN A 54 -10.52 6.70 -9.93
N VAL A 55 -9.68 6.08 -9.09
CA VAL A 55 -8.49 6.76 -8.57
C VAL A 55 -7.43 6.69 -9.67
N PRO A 56 -7.17 7.79 -10.42
CA PRO A 56 -6.07 7.78 -11.37
C PRO A 56 -4.76 7.83 -10.56
N ASP A 57 -3.75 7.11 -11.05
CA ASP A 57 -2.33 7.25 -10.68
C ASP A 57 -1.98 7.03 -9.20
N PHE A 58 -1.91 5.76 -8.80
CA PHE A 58 -1.36 5.34 -7.52
C PHE A 58 -0.33 4.22 -7.70
N ILE A 59 0.53 4.07 -6.70
CA ILE A 59 1.45 2.94 -6.53
C ILE A 59 1.09 2.25 -5.21
N LEU A 60 0.97 0.93 -5.26
CA LEU A 60 0.81 0.07 -4.11
C LEU A 60 2.17 -0.44 -3.66
N ILE A 61 2.55 -0.18 -2.41
CA ILE A 61 3.81 -0.63 -1.82
C ILE A 61 3.48 -1.48 -0.59
N ASP A 62 3.91 -2.74 -0.60
CA ASP A 62 3.67 -3.69 0.50
C ASP A 62 4.65 -4.87 0.41
N ASP A 63 4.79 -5.66 1.47
CA ASP A 63 5.59 -6.89 1.49
C ASP A 63 4.72 -8.18 1.49
N ASP A 64 3.39 -8.05 1.55
CA ASP A 64 2.47 -9.18 1.56
C ASP A 64 2.42 -9.90 0.20
N LYS A 65 2.91 -11.15 0.19
CA LYS A 65 3.00 -11.98 -1.03
C LYS A 65 1.64 -12.35 -1.64
N SER A 66 0.54 -12.23 -0.90
CA SER A 66 -0.81 -12.48 -1.44
C SER A 66 -1.17 -11.52 -2.59
N LEU A 67 -0.49 -10.36 -2.66
CA LEU A 67 -0.67 -9.36 -3.71
C LEU A 67 -0.16 -9.83 -5.09
N ASN A 68 0.66 -10.88 -5.15
CA ASN A 68 0.95 -11.56 -6.42
C ASN A 68 -0.30 -12.20 -7.06
N GLY A 69 -1.41 -12.31 -6.32
CA GLY A 69 -2.70 -12.76 -6.85
C GLY A 69 -3.57 -11.64 -7.45
N LEU A 70 -3.10 -10.39 -7.50
CA LEU A 70 -3.86 -9.30 -8.14
C LEU A 70 -3.96 -9.50 -9.67
N PRO A 71 -5.02 -8.98 -10.33
CA PRO A 71 -5.08 -8.90 -11.78
C PRO A 71 -3.90 -8.12 -12.38
N GLU A 72 -3.44 -8.48 -13.58
CA GLU A 72 -2.23 -7.91 -14.20
C GLU A 72 -2.26 -6.38 -14.33
N ASN A 73 -3.42 -5.82 -14.68
CA ASN A 73 -3.60 -4.36 -14.77
C ASN A 73 -3.43 -3.62 -13.43
N GLN A 74 -3.61 -4.32 -12.31
CA GLN A 74 -3.38 -3.77 -10.97
C GLN A 74 -1.97 -4.10 -10.46
N LYS A 75 -1.42 -5.27 -10.82
CA LYS A 75 -0.01 -5.60 -10.54
C LYS A 75 0.98 -4.65 -11.18
N ALA A 76 0.66 -4.07 -12.34
CA ALA A 76 1.48 -3.02 -12.96
C ALA A 76 1.75 -1.84 -12.00
N ARG A 77 0.87 -1.63 -11.01
CA ARG A 77 0.97 -0.58 -9.99
C ARG A 77 1.52 -1.09 -8.65
N LEU A 78 1.89 -2.36 -8.55
CA LEU A 78 2.38 -3.00 -7.32
C LEU A 78 3.92 -3.03 -7.30
N LEU A 79 4.49 -2.35 -6.32
CA LEU A 79 5.88 -2.52 -5.91
C LEU A 79 5.89 -3.43 -4.67
N LEU A 80 6.06 -4.73 -4.91
CA LEU A 80 6.17 -5.72 -3.85
C LEU A 80 7.59 -5.70 -3.27
N THR A 81 7.70 -5.40 -1.99
CA THR A 81 8.96 -5.34 -1.25
C THR A 81 9.26 -6.67 -0.56
N SER A 82 10.54 -6.89 -0.18
CA SER A 82 10.89 -8.00 0.71
C SER A 82 10.64 -7.58 2.15
N GLY A 83 9.95 -8.40 2.95
CA GLY A 83 9.76 -8.11 4.38
C GLY A 83 11.05 -7.96 5.20
N SER A 84 12.18 -8.50 4.70
CA SER A 84 13.49 -8.36 5.36
C SER A 84 14.31 -7.14 4.90
N LEU A 85 14.02 -6.59 3.72
CA LEU A 85 14.81 -5.51 3.10
C LEU A 85 14.02 -4.20 3.00
N GLY A 86 12.69 -4.29 2.90
CA GLY A 86 11.79 -3.18 2.66
C GLY A 86 11.94 -2.59 1.25
N LEU A 87 11.58 -1.31 1.13
CA LEU A 87 11.73 -0.50 -0.07
C LEU A 87 13.18 -0.04 -0.21
N THR A 88 13.83 -0.33 -1.35
CA THR A 88 15.18 0.14 -1.68
C THR A 88 15.16 1.07 -2.90
N ALA A 89 16.20 1.89 -3.05
CA ALA A 89 16.37 2.76 -4.22
C ALA A 89 16.38 1.95 -5.52
N ASP A 90 17.18 0.88 -5.60
CA ASP A 90 17.25 0.02 -6.79
C ASP A 90 15.89 -0.57 -7.18
N LEU A 91 15.10 -1.01 -6.19
CA LEU A 91 13.78 -1.56 -6.43
C LEU A 91 12.80 -0.49 -6.93
N ALA A 92 12.86 0.71 -6.36
CA ALA A 92 12.06 1.85 -6.79
C ALA A 92 12.42 2.29 -8.22
N GLU A 93 13.70 2.42 -8.53
CA GLU A 93 14.19 2.80 -9.86
C GLU A 93 13.77 1.77 -10.93
N GLN A 94 13.94 0.48 -10.65
CA GLN A 94 13.51 -0.60 -11.56
C GLN A 94 12.00 -0.62 -11.79
N PHE A 95 11.21 -0.26 -10.78
CA PHE A 95 9.76 -0.17 -10.90
C PHE A 95 9.36 1.04 -11.74
N LEU A 96 9.93 2.22 -11.47
CA LEU A 96 9.64 3.46 -12.19
C LEU A 96 10.08 3.40 -13.66
N ALA A 97 11.16 2.68 -13.99
CA ALA A 97 11.61 2.49 -15.37
C ALA A 97 10.65 1.66 -16.25
N LYS A 98 9.64 1.01 -15.66
CA LYS A 98 8.64 0.18 -16.35
C LYS A 98 7.28 0.88 -16.54
N GLN A 99 7.12 2.08 -16.00
CA GLN A 99 5.86 2.85 -16.05
C GLN A 99 5.75 3.67 -17.33
#